data_AF-A0A537YYU2-F1
#
_entry.id   AF-A0A537YYU2-F1
#
_cell.length_a   1.000
_cell.length_b   1.000
_cell.length_c   1.000
_cell.angle_alpha   90.00
_cell.angle_beta   90.00
_cell.angle_gamma   90.00
#
_symmetry.space_group_name_H-M   'P 1'
#
loop_
_entity.id
_entity.type
_entity.pdbx_description
1 polymer ?
#
loop_
_entity_poly.entity_id
_entity_poly.type
_entity_poly.pdbx_seq_one_letter_code
_entity_poly.pdbx_strand_id
1 'polypeptide(L)' 'FGGWLTASQAIGYAELAEHLDGKLSLDEAAERTVKRTRELARRQMAWFRRDPRIRWFDVGPGGAAEVADDVRAYLGSA' A
#
# COMPACT_ATOMS: atom_id res chain seq x y z
N PHE A 1 -15.00 15.33 -11.20
CA PHE A 1 -14.38 15.18 -9.87
C PHE A 1 -13.41 16.32 -9.65
N GLY A 2 -13.49 17.05 -8.52
CA GLY A 2 -12.65 18.23 -8.28
C GLY A 2 -11.19 17.86 -8.04
N GLY A 3 -10.28 18.26 -8.94
CA GLY A 3 -8.85 17.89 -8.92
C GLY A 3 -8.03 18.39 -7.71
N TRP A 4 -8.67 19.06 -6.76
CA TRP A 4 -8.04 19.65 -5.58
C TRP A 4 -8.25 18.82 -4.30
N LEU A 5 -9.10 17.80 -4.34
CA LEU A 5 -9.35 16.94 -3.17
C LEU A 5 -8.30 15.84 -3.12
N THR A 6 -7.51 15.80 -2.04
CA THR A 6 -6.47 14.78 -1.82
C THR A 6 -7.00 13.36 -1.94
N ALA A 7 -8.19 13.09 -1.40
CA ALA A 7 -8.85 11.78 -1.50
C ALA A 7 -9.11 11.35 -2.95
N SER A 8 -9.45 12.30 -3.85
CA SER A 8 -9.68 11.99 -5.27
C SER A 8 -8.41 11.64 -6.04
N GLN A 9 -7.24 12.00 -5.49
CA GLN A 9 -5.93 11.74 -6.07
C GLN A 9 -5.28 10.46 -5.53
N ALA A 10 -5.96 9.74 -4.62
CA ALA A 10 -5.48 8.47 -4.11
C ALA A 10 -5.40 7.41 -5.21
N ILE A 11 -4.41 6.50 -5.10
CA ILE A 11 -4.25 5.37 -6.03
C ILE A 11 -5.54 4.52 -6.00
N GLY A 12 -6.02 4.12 -7.17
CA GLY A 12 -7.30 3.45 -7.40
C GLY A 12 -8.42 4.44 -7.71
N TYR A 13 -8.52 5.54 -6.95
CA TYR A 13 -9.55 6.56 -7.17
C TYR A 13 -9.25 7.42 -8.40
N ALA A 14 -8.00 7.85 -8.57
CA ALA A 14 -7.60 8.67 -9.71
C ALA A 14 -7.76 7.91 -11.04
N GLU A 15 -7.34 6.64 -11.09
CA GLU A 15 -7.44 5.79 -12.27
C GLU A 15 -8.90 5.48 -12.62
N LEU A 16 -9.74 5.22 -11.61
CA LEU A 16 -11.17 5.00 -11.84
C LEU A 16 -11.87 6.30 -12.28
N ALA A 17 -11.46 7.46 -11.76
CA ALA A 17 -11.99 8.74 -12.20
C ALA A 17 -11.63 9.02 -13.68
N GLU A 18 -10.41 8.66 -14.13
CA GLU A 18 -10.02 8.73 -15.55
C GLU A 18 -10.85 7.77 -16.42
N HIS A 19 -11.16 6.57 -15.92
CA HIS A 19 -12.05 5.65 -16.63
C HIS A 19 -13.46 6.22 -16.79
N LEU A 20 -14.04 6.78 -15.72
CA LEU A 20 -15.37 7.41 -15.74
C LEU A 20 -15.42 8.64 -16.66
N ASP A 21 -14.30 9.32 -16.87
CA ASP A 21 -14.15 10.44 -17.81
C ASP A 21 -13.85 9.97 -19.25
N GLY A 22 -13.89 8.66 -19.52
CA GLY A 22 -13.66 8.06 -20.84
C GLY A 22 -12.21 8.13 -21.33
N LYS A 23 -11.26 8.46 -20.46
CA LYS A 23 -9.83 8.59 -20.80
C LYS A 23 -9.07 7.26 -20.76
N LEU A 24 -9.59 6.29 -20.01
CA LEU A 24 -9.05 4.93 -19.90
C LEU A 24 -10.18 3.90 -20.03
N SER A 25 -9.85 2.73 -20.56
CA SER A 25 -10.65 1.54 -20.33
C SER A 25 -10.56 1.08 -18.88
N LEU A 26 -11.51 0.23 -18.46
CA LEU A 26 -11.52 -0.33 -17.11
C LEU A 26 -10.27 -1.19 -16.84
N ASP A 27 -9.86 -1.97 -17.84
CA ASP A 27 -8.67 -2.83 -17.74
C ASP A 27 -7.39 -2.00 -17.57
N GLU A 28 -7.23 -0.93 -18.36
CA GLU A 28 -6.09 -0.01 -18.22
C GLU A 28 -6.07 0.67 -16.85
N ALA A 29 -7.23 1.07 -16.32
CA ALA A 29 -7.34 1.65 -14.99
C ALA A 29 -6.94 0.65 -13.90
N ALA A 30 -7.36 -0.62 -14.02
CA ALA A 30 -6.99 -1.69 -13.09
C ALA A 30 -5.48 -1.98 -13.14
N GLU A 31 -4.90 -2.12 -14.34
CA GLU A 31 -3.48 -2.36 -14.53
C GLU A 31 -2.62 -1.22 -13.96
N ARG A 32 -3.00 0.03 -14.24
CA ARG A 32 -2.34 1.23 -13.69
C ARG A 32 -2.40 1.26 -12.18
N THR A 33 -3.56 0.94 -11.60
CA THR A 33 -3.76 0.86 -10.14
C THR A 33 -2.81 -0.16 -9.53
N VAL A 34 -2.76 -1.39 -10.07
CA VAL A 34 -1.87 -2.45 -9.58
C VAL A 34 -0.40 -2.01 -9.67
N LYS A 35 0.03 -1.42 -10.80
CA LYS A 35 1.39 -0.93 -10.97
C LYS A 35 1.76 0.12 -9.93
N ARG A 36 0.92 1.14 -9.75
CA ARG A 36 1.16 2.24 -8.80
C ARG A 36 1.13 1.77 -7.35
N THR A 37 0.27 0.82 -7.01
CA THR A 37 0.27 0.17 -5.69
C THR A 37 1.59 -0.57 -5.41
N ARG A 38 2.11 -1.33 -6.39
CA ARG A 38 3.42 -2.00 -6.26
C ARG A 38 4.57 -0.99 -6.09
N GLU A 39 4.54 0.11 -6.83
CA GLU A 39 5.53 1.18 -6.70
C GLU A 39 5.45 1.88 -5.34
N LEU A 40 4.23 2.15 -4.85
CA LEU A 40 4.02 2.70 -3.51
C LEU A 40 4.57 1.76 -2.44
N ALA A 41 4.23 0.47 -2.49
CA ALA A 41 4.72 -0.53 -1.55
C ALA A 41 6.26 -0.61 -1.55
N ARG A 42 6.90 -0.57 -2.73
CA ARG A 42 8.36 -0.51 -2.84
C ARG A 42 8.95 0.74 -2.19
N ARG A 43 8.34 1.91 -2.40
CA ARG A 43 8.77 3.18 -1.76
C ARG A 43 8.60 3.12 -0.24
N GLN A 44 7.46 2.62 0.25
CA GLN A 44 7.22 2.44 1.68
C GLN A 44 8.28 1.54 2.30
N MET A 45 8.55 0.38 1.69
CA MET A 45 9.58 -0.55 2.16
C MET A 45 10.97 0.09 2.17
N ALA A 46 11.36 0.81 1.11
CA ALA A 46 12.64 1.51 1.06
C ALA A 46 12.76 2.62 2.11
N TRP A 47 11.65 3.30 2.43
CA TRP A 47 11.61 4.34 3.46
C TRP A 47 11.75 3.73 4.86
N PHE A 48 10.95 2.71 5.19
CA PHE A 48 11.01 2.04 6.50
C PHE A 48 12.35 1.33 6.74
N ARG A 49 12.95 0.70 5.72
CA ARG A 49 14.26 0.01 5.87
C ARG A 49 15.40 0.93 6.30
N ARG A 50 15.27 2.24 6.13
CA ARG A 50 16.28 3.22 6.55
C ARG A 50 16.22 3.54 8.04
N ASP A 51 15.13 3.20 8.74
CA ASP A 51 14.97 3.48 10.15
C ASP A 51 15.45 2.27 10.99
N PRO A 52 16.59 2.37 11.70
CA PRO A 52 17.14 1.27 12.49
C PRO A 52 16.31 0.95 13.74
N ARG A 53 15.34 1.79 14.11
CA ARG A 53 14.46 1.56 15.27
C ARG A 53 13.37 0.53 14.99
N ILE A 54 13.12 0.20 13.72
CA ILE A 54 12.04 -0.69 13.32
C ILE A 54 12.45 -2.15 13.54
N ARG A 55 11.69 -2.86 14.37
CA ARG A 55 11.71 -4.32 14.46
C ARG A 55 10.85 -4.92 13.34
N TRP A 56 11.48 -5.66 12.46
CA TRP A 56 10.81 -6.39 11.37
C TRP A 56 10.32 -7.76 11.83
N PHE A 57 9.14 -8.16 11.35
CA PHE A 57 8.55 -9.47 11.56
C PHE A 57 8.25 -10.07 10.18
N ASP A 58 8.82 -11.24 9.90
CA ASP A 58 8.63 -11.93 8.64
C ASP A 58 7.35 -12.77 8.69
N VAL A 59 6.38 -12.39 7.86
CA VAL A 59 5.08 -13.05 7.77
C VAL A 59 5.13 -14.09 6.66
N GLY A 60 4.87 -15.35 7.01
CA GLY A 60 4.78 -16.44 6.06
C GLY A 60 3.40 -16.53 5.38
N PRO A 61 3.15 -17.62 4.62
CA PRO A 61 1.93 -17.80 3.84
C PRO A 61 0.63 -17.77 4.66
N GLY A 62 0.65 -18.10 5.95
CA GLY A 62 -0.51 -18.03 6.84
C GLY A 62 -0.83 -16.63 7.36
N GLY A 63 -0.08 -15.61 6.92
CA GLY A 63 -0.40 -14.21 7.16
C GLY A 63 -0.08 -13.73 8.57
N ALA A 64 -0.54 -12.53 8.90
CA ALA A 64 -0.10 -11.80 10.10
C ALA A 64 -0.40 -12.53 11.43
N ALA A 65 -1.32 -13.49 11.44
CA ALA A 65 -1.60 -14.31 12.61
C ALA A 65 -0.37 -15.11 13.07
N GLU A 66 0.51 -15.50 12.15
CA GLU A 66 1.72 -16.28 12.47
C GLU A 66 2.70 -15.55 13.38
N VAL A 67 2.76 -14.22 13.29
CA VAL A 67 3.72 -13.40 14.05
C VAL A 67 3.06 -12.68 15.24
N ALA A 68 1.77 -12.92 15.50
CA ALA A 68 1.02 -12.17 16.50
C ALA A 68 1.58 -12.34 17.92
N ASP A 69 2.01 -13.57 18.27
CA ASP A 69 2.61 -13.86 19.57
C ASP A 69 4.00 -13.22 19.71
N ASP A 70 4.81 -13.25 18.65
CA ASP A 70 6.12 -12.59 18.62
C ASP A 70 6.00 -11.07 18.76
N VAL A 71 5.03 -10.46 18.07
CA VAL A 71 4.75 -9.03 18.21
C VAL A 71 4.31 -8.70 19.63
N ARG A 72 3.45 -9.52 20.24
CA ARG A 72 3.01 -9.34 21.63
C ARG A 72 4.18 -9.45 22.61
N ALA A 73 5.05 -10.44 22.44
CA ALA A 73 6.24 -10.61 23.26
C ALA A 73 7.18 -9.42 23.13
N TYR A 74 7.41 -8.92 21.91
CA TYR A 74 8.23 -7.74 21.67
C TYR A 74 7.67 -6.49 22.37
N LEU A 75 6.36 -6.23 22.21
CA LEU A 75 5.69 -5.08 22.85
C LEU A 75 5.65 -5.17 24.38
N GLY A 76 5.60 -6.37 24.95
CA GLY A 76 5.67 -6.58 26.40
C GLY A 76 7.08 -6.51 26.97
N SER A 77 8.11 -6.61 26.12
CA SER A 77 9.53 -6.52 26.49
C SER A 77 10.13 -5.13 26.30
N ALA A 78 9.40 -4.22 25.65
CA ALA A 78 9.78 -2.84 25.37
C ALA A 78 9.29 -1.89 26.46
#